data_AF-A0A5Q0GWM2-F1
#
_entry.id   AF-A0A5Q0GWM2-F1
#
_cell.length_a   1.000
_cell.length_b   1.000
_cell.length_c   1.000
_cell.angle_alpha   90.00
_cell.angle_beta   90.00
_cell.angle_gamma   90.00
#
_symmetry.space_group_name_H-M   'P 1'
#
loop_
_entity.id
_entity.type
_entity.pdbx_description
1 polymer ?
#
loop_
_entity_poly.entity_id
_entity_poly.type
_entity_poly.pdbx_seq_one_letter_code
_entity_poly.pdbx_strand_id
1 'polypeptide(L)'
;MTAQPPDPDTSRTPGGAAPPDPDPARTPGLEPGGGVAPGDTPPDAGQTSGLSHPQPMPSRRGPVVTLVLVVLLTALVLAFIVAEVMGWSKVF
;
A
#
# COMPACT_ATOMS: atom_id res chain seq x y z
N MET A 1 32.20 -26.88 49.73
CA MET A 1 31.89 -25.56 49.13
C MET A 1 33.21 -24.98 48.65
N THR A 2 33.65 -25.37 47.47
CA THR A 2 34.86 -24.88 46.80
C THR A 2 34.39 -24.09 45.58
N ALA A 3 34.71 -22.80 45.54
CA ALA A 3 34.24 -21.87 44.52
C ALA A 3 34.84 -22.21 43.15
N GLN A 4 34.01 -22.27 42.12
CA GLN A 4 34.41 -22.35 40.71
C GLN A 4 35.01 -21.00 40.30
N PRO A 5 36.23 -20.96 39.72
CA PRO A 5 36.84 -19.71 39.26
C PRO A 5 36.07 -19.13 38.04
N PRO A 6 36.03 -17.80 37.87
CA PRO A 6 35.39 -17.17 36.72
C PRO A 6 36.25 -17.35 35.47
N ASP A 7 35.68 -17.92 34.40
CA ASP A 7 36.31 -18.03 33.08
C ASP A 7 36.52 -16.63 32.46
N PRO A 8 37.77 -16.20 32.19
CA PRO A 8 38.05 -14.98 31.47
C PRO A 8 38.48 -15.33 30.04
N ASP A 9 37.56 -15.29 29.08
CA ASP A 9 37.86 -14.80 27.73
C ASP A 9 36.60 -14.62 26.88
N THR A 10 35.83 -13.63 27.28
CA THR A 10 35.02 -12.80 26.40
C THR A 10 35.93 -11.91 25.53
N SER A 11 36.72 -12.45 24.59
CA SER A 11 37.33 -11.63 23.51
C SER A 11 38.03 -12.41 22.39
N ARG A 12 37.27 -12.96 21.44
CA ARG A 12 37.79 -13.11 20.06
C ARG A 12 36.79 -12.58 19.03
N THR A 13 36.76 -11.24 18.97
CA THR A 13 36.79 -10.34 17.80
C THR A 13 35.76 -10.52 16.65
N PRO A 14 35.14 -9.41 16.19
CA PRO A 14 34.04 -9.41 15.23
C PRO A 14 34.58 -9.50 13.79
N GLY A 15 34.07 -10.45 13.03
CA GLY A 15 34.45 -10.64 11.63
C GLY A 15 33.25 -11.05 10.79
N GLY A 16 32.73 -10.09 10.03
CA GLY A 16 32.03 -10.34 8.77
C GLY A 16 30.71 -11.09 8.85
N ALA A 17 29.62 -10.34 8.93
CA ALA A 17 28.36 -10.77 8.36
C ALA A 17 28.53 -10.94 6.84
N ALA A 18 28.93 -12.13 6.41
CA ALA A 18 28.58 -12.62 5.07
C ALA A 18 27.46 -13.63 5.28
N PRO A 19 26.24 -13.38 4.77
CA PRO A 19 25.27 -14.46 4.62
C PRO A 19 25.98 -15.61 3.90
N PRO A 20 25.81 -16.88 4.31
CA PRO A 20 26.32 -17.98 3.52
C PRO A 20 25.55 -17.97 2.20
N ASP A 21 26.10 -17.29 1.19
CA ASP A 21 25.55 -17.37 -0.15
C ASP A 21 25.77 -18.83 -0.59
N PRO A 22 24.70 -19.63 -0.70
CA PRO A 22 24.86 -21.05 -0.87
C PRO A 22 25.42 -21.30 -2.28
N ASP A 23 26.53 -22.05 -2.33
CA ASP A 23 27.18 -22.46 -3.58
C ASP A 23 26.12 -22.93 -4.61
N PRO A 24 26.03 -22.30 -5.80
CA PRO A 24 25.07 -22.69 -6.84
C PRO A 24 25.17 -24.16 -7.24
N ALA A 25 26.35 -24.78 -7.10
CA ALA A 25 26.53 -26.21 -7.36
C ALA A 25 25.90 -27.12 -6.28
N ARG A 26 25.48 -26.55 -5.14
CA ARG A 26 24.93 -27.27 -3.99
C ARG A 26 23.53 -26.82 -3.59
N THR A 27 22.93 -25.88 -4.32
CA THR A 27 21.52 -25.52 -4.17
C THR A 27 20.68 -26.41 -5.08
N PRO A 28 19.86 -27.32 -4.52
CA PRO A 28 18.99 -28.16 -5.33
C PRO A 28 17.99 -27.29 -6.11
N GLY A 29 17.85 -27.53 -7.42
CA GLY A 29 16.87 -26.86 -8.29
C GLY A 29 17.36 -25.59 -9.01
N LEU A 30 18.65 -25.22 -8.88
CA LEU A 30 19.24 -24.14 -9.68
C LEU A 30 20.17 -24.71 -10.77
N GLU A 31 19.87 -24.39 -12.02
CA GLU A 31 20.81 -24.62 -13.12
C GLU A 31 22.07 -23.76 -12.87
N PRO A 32 23.27 -24.20 -13.32
CA PRO A 32 24.49 -23.40 -13.24
C PRO A 32 24.30 -22.06 -13.99
N GLY A 33 23.94 -21.01 -13.25
CA GLY A 33 23.42 -19.75 -13.82
C GLY A 33 22.30 -19.08 -13.00
N GLY A 34 21.79 -19.73 -11.94
CA GLY A 34 20.79 -19.14 -11.03
C GLY A 34 19.36 -19.14 -11.57
N GLY A 35 19.10 -19.93 -12.63
CA GLY A 35 17.77 -20.16 -13.16
C GLY A 35 17.11 -21.38 -12.52
N VAL A 36 15.81 -21.29 -12.25
CA VAL A 36 14.94 -22.42 -11.90
C VAL A 36 14.24 -22.94 -13.16
N ALA A 37 13.90 -24.23 -13.20
CA ALA A 37 13.11 -24.78 -14.29
C ALA A 37 11.74 -24.05 -14.37
N PRO A 38 11.20 -23.76 -15.58
CA PRO A 38 9.85 -23.23 -15.72
C PRO A 38 8.83 -24.19 -15.08
N GLY A 39 8.37 -23.85 -13.87
CA GLY A 39 7.56 -24.70 -13.00
C GLY A 39 7.92 -24.65 -11.50
N ASP A 40 9.17 -24.29 -11.17
CA ASP A 40 9.64 -24.09 -9.78
C ASP A 40 9.47 -22.64 -9.28
N THR A 41 9.14 -21.72 -10.20
CA THR A 41 8.52 -20.44 -9.82
C THR A 41 7.03 -20.71 -9.62
N PRO A 42 6.43 -20.35 -8.47
CA PRO A 42 5.01 -20.57 -8.23
C PRO A 42 4.17 -20.09 -9.43
N PRO A 43 3.26 -20.92 -9.97
CA PRO A 43 2.33 -20.44 -10.98
C PRO A 43 1.52 -19.29 -10.36
N ASP A 44 1.51 -18.16 -11.04
CA ASP A 44 0.66 -17.01 -10.71
C ASP A 44 0.96 -16.25 -9.40
N ALA A 45 2.20 -15.78 -9.22
CA ALA A 45 2.46 -14.59 -8.37
C ALA A 45 1.84 -13.27 -8.92
N GLY A 46 0.94 -13.37 -9.91
CA GLY A 46 0.17 -12.25 -10.47
C GLY A 46 -1.28 -12.19 -9.97
N GLN A 47 -1.69 -12.99 -8.99
CA GLN A 47 -3.07 -12.98 -8.50
C GLN A 47 -3.22 -12.08 -7.28
N THR A 48 -3.22 -10.76 -7.50
CA THR A 48 -3.88 -9.83 -6.57
C THR A 48 -5.41 -9.97 -6.62
N SER A 49 -5.93 -10.76 -7.58
CA SER A 49 -7.36 -11.05 -7.79
C SER A 49 -8.04 -11.75 -6.59
N GLY A 50 -7.28 -12.24 -5.61
CA GLY A 50 -7.79 -12.84 -4.36
C GLY A 50 -7.67 -11.97 -3.10
N LEU A 51 -7.06 -10.77 -3.17
CA LEU A 51 -6.90 -9.87 -2.02
C LEU A 51 -8.08 -8.89 -1.84
N SER A 52 -8.95 -8.78 -2.84
CA SER A 52 -10.20 -8.02 -2.74
C SER A 52 -11.22 -8.82 -1.92
N HIS A 53 -11.16 -8.69 -0.59
CA HIS A 53 -12.34 -8.94 0.24
C HIS A 53 -13.54 -8.21 -0.37
N PRO A 54 -14.77 -8.77 -0.32
CA PRO A 54 -15.98 -8.07 -0.77
C PRO A 54 -16.01 -6.67 -0.15
N GLN A 55 -15.69 -5.66 -0.96
CA GLN A 55 -15.69 -4.28 -0.50
C GLN A 55 -17.16 -3.93 -0.24
N PRO A 56 -17.53 -3.51 0.99
CA PRO A 56 -18.88 -3.06 1.24
C PRO A 56 -19.18 -1.92 0.27
N MET A 57 -20.23 -2.09 -0.55
CA MET A 57 -20.59 -1.09 -1.54
C MET A 57 -20.81 0.25 -0.82
N PRO A 58 -20.03 1.30 -1.15
CA PRO A 58 -20.16 2.57 -0.47
C PRO A 58 -21.57 3.10 -0.67
N SER A 59 -22.17 3.60 0.42
CA SER A 59 -23.54 4.09 0.37
C SER A 59 -23.65 5.27 -0.60
N ARG A 60 -24.69 5.29 -1.44
CA ARG A 60 -24.93 6.39 -2.38
C ARG A 60 -25.33 7.70 -1.71
N ARG A 61 -25.64 7.67 -0.40
CA ARG A 61 -26.18 8.82 0.35
C ARG A 61 -25.20 9.99 0.41
N GLY A 62 -23.92 9.73 0.70
CA GLY A 62 -22.89 10.78 0.78
C GLY A 62 -22.77 11.57 -0.52
N PRO A 63 -22.45 10.91 -1.66
CA PRO A 63 -22.36 11.58 -2.96
C PRO A 63 -23.64 12.31 -3.38
N VAL A 64 -24.82 11.73 -3.11
CA VAL A 64 -26.12 12.36 -3.43
C VAL A 64 -26.33 13.64 -2.62
N VAL A 65 -26.06 13.63 -1.31
CA VAL A 65 -26.19 14.83 -0.47
C VAL A 65 -25.24 15.93 -0.92
N THR A 66 -23.98 15.59 -1.21
CA THR A 66 -23.00 16.54 -1.74
C THR A 66 -23.46 17.13 -3.08
N LEU A 67 -23.97 16.29 -3.99
CA LEU A 67 -24.49 16.75 -5.29
C LEU A 67 -25.66 17.72 -5.12
N VAL A 68 -26.62 17.39 -4.25
CA VAL A 68 -27.77 18.26 -3.96
C VAL A 68 -27.31 19.61 -3.40
N LEU A 69 -26.36 19.62 -2.47
CA LEU A 69 -25.81 20.85 -1.89
C LEU A 69 -25.14 21.72 -2.96
N VAL A 70 -24.32 21.11 -3.83
CA VAL A 70 -23.64 21.82 -4.93
C VAL A 70 -24.67 22.45 -5.86
N VAL A 71 -25.67 21.69 -6.32
CA VAL A 71 -26.72 22.20 -7.22
C VAL A 71 -27.49 23.36 -6.57
N LEU A 72 -27.82 23.25 -5.27
CA LEU A 72 -28.52 24.31 -4.54
C LEU A 72 -27.69 25.60 -4.48
N LEU A 73 -26.41 25.50 -4.10
CA LEU A 73 -25.50 26.64 -4.03
C LEU A 73 -25.29 27.28 -5.40
N THR A 74 -25.07 26.46 -6.44
CA THR A 74 -24.95 26.92 -7.81
C THR A 74 -26.21 27.67 -8.26
N ALA A 75 -27.39 27.11 -8.01
CA ALA A 75 -28.66 27.76 -8.35
C ALA A 75 -28.84 29.10 -7.63
N LEU A 76 -28.45 29.20 -6.35
CA LEU A 76 -28.54 30.43 -5.56
C LEU A 76 -27.62 31.53 -6.12
N VAL A 77 -26.38 31.17 -6.47
CA VAL A 77 -25.42 32.11 -7.10
C VAL A 77 -25.93 32.56 -8.47
N LEU A 78 -26.43 31.64 -9.29
CA LEU A 78 -27.03 31.98 -10.60
C LEU A 78 -28.23 32.91 -10.44
N ALA A 79 -29.14 32.61 -9.51
CA ALA A 79 -30.30 33.46 -9.24
C ALA A 79 -29.89 34.87 -8.80
N PHE A 80 -28.86 34.98 -7.95
CA PHE A 80 -28.31 36.27 -7.53
C PHE A 80 -27.76 37.07 -8.73
N ILE A 81 -26.93 36.45 -9.57
CA ILE A 81 -26.37 37.10 -10.77
C ILE A 81 -27.49 37.53 -11.72
N VAL A 82 -28.50 36.68 -11.94
CA VAL A 82 -29.65 37.02 -12.79
C VAL A 82 -30.43 38.20 -12.21
N ALA A 83 -30.67 38.23 -10.90
CA ALA A 83 -31.36 39.34 -10.24
C ALA A 83 -30.57 40.66 -10.38
N GLU A 84 -29.24 40.60 -10.29
CA GLU A 84 -28.35 41.75 -10.48
C GLU A 84 -28.38 42.26 -11.92
N VAL A 85 -28.22 41.36 -12.89
CA VAL A 85 -28.21 41.68 -14.33
C VAL A 85 -29.56 42.19 -14.81
N MET A 86 -30.66 41.60 -14.34
CA MET A 86 -32.02 42.01 -14.70
C MET A 86 -32.40 43.37 -14.09
N GLY A 87 -31.52 43.97 -13.28
CA GLY A 87 -31.75 45.28 -12.67
C GLY A 87 -32.80 45.23 -11.56
N TRP A 88 -33.16 44.05 -11.06
CA TRP A 88 -34.01 43.92 -9.88
C TRP A 88 -33.34 44.55 -8.65
N SER A 89 -32.01 44.46 -8.58
CA SER A 89 -31.16 45.16 -7.61
C SER A 89 -31.02 46.68 -7.82
N LYS A 90 -31.51 47.24 -8.93
CA LYS A 90 -31.56 48.70 -9.16
C LYS A 90 -32.92 49.32 -8.80
N VAL A 91 -33.92 48.51 -8.50
CA VAL A 91 -35.29 48.92 -8.15
C VAL A 91 -35.54 48.89 -6.63
N PHE A 92 -34.74 48.12 -5.89
CA PHE A 92 -34.62 48.20 -4.43
C PHE A 92 -33.37 48.99 -4.04
#